data_AF-A0A9D2LJ01-F1
#
_entry.id   AF-A0A9D2LJ01-F1
#
_cell.length_a   1.000
_cell.length_b   1.000
_cell.length_c   1.000
_cell.angle_alpha   90.00
_cell.angle_beta   90.00
_cell.angle_gamma   90.00
#
_symmetry.space_group_name_H-M   'P 1'
#
loop_
_entity.id
_entity.type
_entity.pdbx_description
1 polymer ?
#
loop_
_entity_poly.entity_id
_entity_poly.type
_entity_poly.pdbx_seq_one_letter_code
_entity_poly.pdbx_strand_id
1 'polypeptide(L)'
;MDAVSESSGNKQLACLRCGTPMVFLKREDIQLGKTTYFGGDWGNLFAGSLPVTMYVCPDCGHLELFTSERPPEPGPSGPVPFYVPGTGPEIKCPQCGRLHPSDDDFCPLCGLPRPEPCPHCGTSFPATEEVCPCCGRSRDEE
;
A
#
# COMPACT_ATOMS: atom_id res chain seq x y z
N MET A 1 9.18 16.65 -29.48
CA MET A 1 8.61 17.73 -28.65
C MET A 1 7.13 17.46 -28.63
N ASP A 2 6.64 16.78 -27.61
CA ASP A 2 5.23 16.41 -27.51
C ASP A 2 4.73 16.89 -26.16
N ALA A 3 4.21 18.12 -26.18
CA ALA A 3 3.54 18.75 -25.07
C ALA A 3 2.19 18.05 -24.88
N VAL A 4 2.09 17.24 -23.82
CA VAL A 4 0.81 16.68 -23.40
C VAL A 4 0.01 17.80 -22.73
N SER A 5 -0.97 18.30 -23.47
CA SER A 5 -1.85 19.39 -23.06
C SER A 5 -2.64 19.04 -21.79
N GLU A 6 -2.36 19.77 -20.72
CA GLU A 6 -3.17 19.89 -19.50
C GLU A 6 -4.60 20.31 -19.86
N SER A 7 -5.56 19.39 -19.74
CA SER A 7 -6.99 19.71 -19.74
C SER A 7 -7.55 19.73 -18.32
N SER A 8 -6.94 20.52 -17.43
CA SER A 8 -7.55 20.87 -16.14
C SER A 8 -8.58 21.97 -16.36
N GLY A 9 -9.82 21.60 -16.68
CA GLY A 9 -10.96 22.51 -16.58
C GLY A 9 -11.05 23.04 -15.14
N ASN A 10 -11.09 24.36 -14.98
CA ASN A 10 -11.20 25.12 -13.71
C ASN A 10 -12.46 24.77 -12.89
N LYS A 11 -12.56 23.55 -12.38
CA LYS A 11 -13.52 23.20 -11.33
C LYS A 11 -12.78 23.24 -10.00
N GLN A 12 -13.06 24.26 -9.19
CA GLN A 12 -12.62 24.29 -7.79
C GLN A 12 -13.19 23.08 -7.07
N LEU A 13 -12.32 22.30 -6.44
CA LEU A 13 -12.69 21.17 -5.60
C LEU A 13 -13.32 21.70 -4.30
N ALA A 14 -14.52 21.24 -3.97
CA ALA A 14 -15.19 21.59 -2.72
C ALA A 14 -14.86 20.54 -1.65
N CYS A 15 -14.53 20.99 -0.43
CA CYS A 15 -14.22 20.08 0.67
C CYS A 15 -15.43 19.20 1.02
N LEU A 16 -15.28 17.87 0.97
CA LEU A 16 -16.35 16.93 1.30
C LEU A 16 -16.84 16.99 2.76
N ARG A 17 -16.11 17.68 3.65
CA ARG A 17 -16.46 17.83 5.07
C ARG A 17 -17.27 19.10 5.37
N CYS A 18 -16.96 20.23 4.72
CA CYS A 18 -17.52 21.54 5.07
C CYS A 18 -17.97 22.39 3.87
N GLY A 19 -17.68 21.96 2.64
CA GLY A 19 -18.02 22.67 1.40
C GLY A 19 -17.05 23.79 1.00
N THR A 20 -16.14 24.22 1.89
CA THR A 20 -15.14 25.26 1.59
C THR A 20 -14.29 24.86 0.37
N PRO A 21 -14.04 25.78 -0.59
CA PRO A 21 -13.15 25.52 -1.71
C PRO A 21 -11.75 25.12 -1.24
N MET A 22 -11.28 23.98 -1.72
CA MET A 22 -9.97 23.45 -1.38
C MET A 22 -8.88 24.17 -2.16
N VAL A 23 -7.71 24.28 -1.53
CA VAL A 23 -6.52 24.92 -2.10
C VAL A 23 -5.54 23.83 -2.52
N PHE A 24 -4.96 23.98 -3.71
CA PHE A 24 -3.88 23.13 -4.18
C PHE A 24 -2.68 23.25 -3.23
N LEU A 25 -2.19 22.13 -2.72
CA LEU A 25 -1.06 22.09 -1.79
C LEU A 25 0.26 21.85 -2.54
N LYS A 26 0.41 20.68 -3.16
CA LYS A 26 1.56 20.30 -4.00
C LYS A 26 1.31 19.00 -4.78
N ARG A 27 2.18 18.72 -5.76
CA ARG A 27 2.36 17.39 -6.34
C ARG A 27 3.62 16.79 -5.74
N GLU A 28 3.55 15.56 -5.25
CA GLU A 28 4.69 14.90 -4.59
C GLU A 28 4.61 13.38 -4.72
N ASP A 29 5.78 12.76 -4.68
CA ASP A 29 5.97 11.33 -4.65
C ASP A 29 6.00 10.84 -3.20
N ILE A 30 4.90 10.25 -2.74
CA ILE A 30 4.86 9.62 -1.41
C ILE A 30 5.70 8.35 -1.48
N GLN A 31 6.82 8.34 -0.76
CA GLN A 31 7.71 7.19 -0.65
C GLN A 31 7.05 6.11 0.20
N LEU A 32 6.87 4.91 -0.37
CA LEU A 32 6.18 3.80 0.29
C LEU A 32 7.09 3.02 1.28
N GLY A 33 8.39 3.34 1.33
CA GLY A 33 9.39 2.70 2.20
C GLY A 33 9.72 3.47 3.49
N LYS A 34 9.98 2.74 4.59
CA LYS A 34 10.46 3.33 5.86
C LYS A 34 11.98 3.50 5.81
N THR A 35 12.49 4.72 5.63
CA THR A 35 13.92 4.99 5.82
C THR A 35 14.23 5.10 7.30
N THR A 36 14.94 4.12 7.87
CA THR A 36 15.47 4.24 9.24
C THR A 36 16.86 4.87 9.19
N TYR A 37 17.07 5.92 10.00
CA TYR A 37 18.25 6.79 9.99
C TYR A 37 19.58 6.09 10.31
N PHE A 38 19.54 4.88 10.88
CA PHE A 38 20.71 4.05 11.15
C PHE A 38 20.59 2.72 10.39
N GLY A 39 21.18 2.65 9.19
CA GLY A 39 21.37 1.41 8.43
C GLY A 39 20.17 0.98 7.57
N GLY A 40 19.58 1.90 6.81
CA GLY A 40 18.40 1.66 5.96
C GLY A 40 18.54 0.47 5.02
N ASP A 41 17.62 -0.46 5.19
CA ASP A 41 17.34 -1.67 4.40
C ASP A 41 17.22 -1.35 2.90
N TRP A 42 18.15 -1.85 2.08
CA TRP A 42 18.21 -1.61 0.63
C TRP A 42 16.92 -2.07 -0.10
N GLY A 43 16.13 -2.98 0.49
CA GLY A 43 14.84 -3.40 -0.04
C GLY A 43 13.78 -2.28 -0.04
N ASN A 44 13.84 -1.34 0.91
CA ASN A 44 12.85 -0.26 1.02
C ASN A 44 13.02 0.86 -0.02
N LEU A 45 14.18 0.95 -0.70
CA LEU A 45 14.42 1.88 -1.80
C LEU A 45 13.69 1.48 -3.10
N PHE A 46 13.29 0.21 -3.24
CA PHE A 46 12.56 -0.30 -4.41
C PHE A 46 11.03 -0.37 -4.19
N ALA A 47 10.52 0.11 -3.06
CA ALA A 47 9.09 0.07 -2.72
C ALA A 47 8.20 0.94 -3.63
N GLY A 48 8.80 1.67 -4.59
CA GLY A 48 8.09 2.56 -5.50
C GLY A 48 7.63 3.85 -4.84
N SER A 49 7.34 4.84 -5.67
CA SER A 49 6.75 6.12 -5.28
C SER A 49 5.31 6.19 -5.75
N LEU A 50 4.41 6.71 -4.92
CA LEU A 50 3.05 7.02 -5.33
C LEU A 50 2.96 8.51 -5.70
N PRO A 51 2.96 8.88 -7.01
CA PRO A 51 2.85 10.27 -7.43
C PRO A 51 1.43 10.79 -7.19
N VAL A 52 1.27 11.67 -6.21
CA VAL A 52 -0.03 12.23 -5.85
C VAL A 52 -0.10 13.74 -6.05
N THR A 53 -1.27 14.21 -6.44
CA THR A 53 -1.66 15.61 -6.32
C THR A 53 -2.47 15.80 -5.04
N MET A 54 -2.11 16.80 -4.23
CA MET A 54 -2.72 17.03 -2.91
C MET A 54 -3.46 18.35 -2.85
N TYR A 55 -4.66 18.33 -2.25
CA TYR A 55 -5.46 19.51 -1.95
C TYR A 55 -5.81 19.55 -0.46
N VAL A 56 -5.79 20.73 0.15
CA VAL A 56 -6.14 20.92 1.57
C VAL A 56 -7.27 21.93 1.71
N CYS A 57 -8.23 21.64 2.59
CA CYS A 57 -9.24 22.60 3.00
C CYS A 57 -8.66 23.58 4.02
N PRO A 58 -8.65 24.90 3.75
CA PRO A 58 -8.08 25.89 4.67
C PRO A 58 -8.91 26.08 5.95
N ASP A 59 -10.18 25.68 5.95
CA ASP A 59 -11.10 25.87 7.08
C ASP A 59 -11.03 24.72 8.10
N CYS A 60 -11.07 23.48 7.62
CA CYS A 60 -11.12 22.29 8.50
C CYS A 60 -9.89 21.36 8.40
N GLY A 61 -8.94 21.66 7.52
CA GLY A 61 -7.73 20.86 7.33
C GLY A 61 -7.93 19.51 6.62
N HIS A 62 -9.12 19.24 6.05
CA HIS A 62 -9.34 18.03 5.26
C HIS A 62 -8.36 17.96 4.08
N LEU A 63 -7.68 16.82 3.93
CA LEU A 63 -6.71 16.58 2.87
C LEU A 63 -7.27 15.56 1.88
N GLU A 64 -7.20 15.86 0.59
CA GLU A 64 -7.54 14.95 -0.49
C GLU A 64 -6.31 14.66 -1.37
N LEU A 65 -6.11 13.39 -1.69
CA LEU A 65 -5.00 12.87 -2.48
C LEU A 65 -5.56 12.29 -3.78
N PHE A 66 -5.01 12.70 -4.92
CA PHE A 66 -5.37 12.19 -6.23
C PHE A 66 -4.16 11.52 -6.86
N THR A 67 -4.29 10.24 -7.25
CA THR A 67 -3.27 9.57 -8.06
C THR A 67 -3.12 10.29 -9.40
N SER A 68 -1.87 10.48 -9.83
CA SER A 68 -1.56 11.09 -11.13
C SER A 68 -1.77 10.11 -12.29
N GLU A 69 -1.77 8.81 -12.00
CA GLU A 69 -1.99 7.74 -12.95
C GLU A 69 -3.38 7.13 -12.73
N ARG A 70 -4.14 6.97 -13.82
CA ARG A 70 -5.37 6.19 -13.79
C ARG A 70 -4.98 4.73 -13.58
N PRO A 71 -5.55 4.04 -12.58
CA PRO A 71 -5.42 2.59 -12.46
C PRO A 71 -5.72 1.92 -13.80
N PRO A 72 -4.95 0.89 -14.21
CA PRO A 72 -5.35 0.08 -15.35
C PRO A 72 -6.77 -0.44 -15.13
N GLU A 73 -7.58 -0.45 -16.18
CA GLU A 73 -8.95 -0.98 -16.06
C GLU A 73 -8.87 -2.45 -15.62
N PRO A 74 -9.78 -2.93 -14.74
CA PRO A 74 -9.85 -4.33 -14.34
C PRO A 74 -9.94 -5.23 -15.57
N GLY A 75 -8.81 -5.80 -15.98
CA GLY A 75 -8.75 -6.83 -16.99
C GLY A 75 -9.12 -8.19 -16.38
N PRO A 76 -9.48 -9.19 -17.22
CA PRO A 76 -9.77 -10.54 -16.75
C PRO A 76 -8.56 -11.30 -16.17
N SER A 77 -7.36 -10.71 -16.13
CA SER A 77 -6.09 -11.39 -15.83
C SER A 77 -5.15 -10.68 -14.84
N GLY A 78 -5.59 -9.73 -14.01
CA GLY A 78 -4.67 -9.13 -13.04
C GLY A 78 -5.31 -8.17 -12.04
N PRO A 79 -4.65 -7.93 -10.89
CA PRO A 79 -5.23 -7.25 -9.75
C PRO A 79 -5.55 -5.79 -10.11
N VAL A 80 -6.78 -5.40 -9.78
CA VAL A 80 -7.06 -3.99 -9.51
C VAL A 80 -6.19 -3.55 -8.33
N PRO A 81 -5.65 -2.32 -8.30
CA PRO A 81 -4.84 -1.81 -7.18
C PRO A 81 -5.66 -1.56 -5.89
N PHE A 82 -6.83 -2.17 -5.77
CA PHE A 82 -7.74 -2.02 -4.64
C PHE A 82 -7.69 -3.28 -3.78
N TYR A 83 -7.69 -3.10 -2.46
CA TYR A 83 -7.89 -4.19 -1.53
C TYR A 83 -9.23 -4.89 -1.81
N VAL A 84 -9.15 -6.19 -2.07
CA VAL A 84 -10.32 -7.08 -2.14
C VAL A 84 -10.24 -7.98 -0.91
N PRO A 85 -11.21 -7.91 0.00
CA PRO A 85 -11.19 -8.76 1.19
C PRO A 85 -11.34 -10.23 0.81
N GLY A 86 -10.59 -11.08 1.50
CA GLY A 86 -10.80 -12.51 1.48
C GLY A 86 -12.17 -12.93 2.00
N THR A 87 -12.45 -14.23 1.87
CA THR A 87 -13.73 -14.87 2.23
C THR A 87 -13.61 -15.82 3.42
N GLY A 88 -12.40 -15.96 3.96
CA GLY A 88 -12.08 -16.81 5.09
C GLY A 88 -12.65 -16.29 6.41
N PRO A 89 -12.53 -17.09 7.48
CA PRO A 89 -12.96 -16.69 8.82
C PRO A 89 -12.17 -15.48 9.31
N GLU A 90 -12.80 -14.71 10.18
CA GLU A 90 -12.20 -13.52 10.78
C GLU A 90 -11.12 -13.91 11.81
N ILE A 91 -9.91 -13.38 11.64
CA ILE A 91 -8.79 -13.58 12.56
C ILE A 91 -8.27 -12.25 13.10
N LYS A 92 -7.67 -12.29 14.29
CA LYS A 92 -7.03 -11.13 14.92
C LYS A 92 -5.57 -11.04 14.48
N CYS A 93 -5.20 -9.95 13.81
CA CYS A 93 -3.82 -9.69 13.43
C CYS A 93 -2.92 -9.61 14.68
N PRO A 94 -1.81 -10.37 14.76
CA PRO A 94 -0.93 -10.35 15.93
C PRO A 94 -0.13 -9.04 16.08
N GLN A 95 0.06 -8.27 15.00
CA GLN A 95 0.81 -7.01 15.03
C GLN A 95 -0.06 -5.79 15.41
N CYS A 96 -1.25 -5.65 14.82
CA CYS A 96 -2.11 -4.46 15.06
C CYS A 96 -3.35 -4.75 15.90
N GLY A 97 -3.66 -6.02 16.17
CA GLY A 97 -4.81 -6.43 17.00
C GLY A 97 -6.18 -6.28 16.34
N ARG A 98 -6.25 -5.86 15.07
CA ARG A 98 -7.51 -5.71 14.34
C ARG A 98 -7.92 -7.01 13.63
N LEU A 99 -9.21 -7.12 13.36
CA LEU A 99 -9.84 -8.28 12.75
C LEU A 99 -9.84 -8.16 11.22
N HIS A 100 -9.53 -9.25 10.52
CA HIS A 100 -9.59 -9.34 9.06
C HIS A 100 -9.73 -10.82 8.60
N PRO A 101 -10.14 -11.09 7.36
CA PRO A 101 -10.20 -12.44 6.80
C PRO A 101 -8.85 -13.17 6.86
N SER A 102 -8.87 -14.45 7.25
CA SER A 102 -7.65 -15.25 7.43
C SER A 102 -6.92 -15.64 6.15
N ASP A 103 -7.61 -15.56 5.02
CA ASP A 103 -7.12 -15.83 3.69
C ASP A 103 -6.55 -14.58 2.99
N ASP A 104 -6.55 -13.42 3.65
CA ASP A 104 -5.79 -12.26 3.17
C ASP A 104 -4.28 -12.57 3.18
N ASP A 105 -3.58 -12.24 2.09
CA ASP A 105 -2.13 -12.39 1.98
C ASP A 105 -1.35 -11.47 2.94
N PHE A 106 -1.98 -10.37 3.34
CA PHE A 106 -1.44 -9.39 4.28
C PHE A 106 -2.56 -8.79 5.13
N CYS A 107 -2.25 -8.34 6.34
CA CYS A 107 -3.21 -7.58 7.13
C CYS A 107 -3.52 -6.24 6.43
N PRO A 108 -4.76 -5.97 6.00
CA PRO A 108 -5.12 -4.77 5.23
C PRO A 108 -5.00 -3.46 6.02
N LEU A 109 -4.74 -3.55 7.32
CA LEU A 109 -4.73 -2.43 8.25
C LEU A 109 -3.31 -2.04 8.70
N CYS A 110 -2.36 -2.97 8.63
CA CYS A 110 -0.98 -2.71 9.05
C CYS A 110 0.09 -3.27 8.11
N GLY A 111 -0.30 -4.05 7.10
CA GLY A 111 0.60 -4.61 6.09
C GLY A 111 1.41 -5.82 6.53
N LEU A 112 1.15 -6.41 7.72
CA LEU A 112 1.85 -7.63 8.15
C LEU A 112 1.57 -8.76 7.14
N PRO A 113 2.59 -9.34 6.49
CA PRO A 113 2.40 -10.45 5.56
C PRO A 113 2.00 -11.73 6.30
N ARG A 114 1.26 -12.60 5.62
CA ARG A 114 0.85 -13.89 6.17
C ARG A 114 2.07 -14.80 6.38
N PRO A 115 2.26 -15.37 7.57
CA PRO A 115 3.29 -16.38 7.79
C PRO A 115 2.93 -17.68 7.06
N GLU A 116 3.89 -18.25 6.35
CA GLU A 116 3.71 -19.54 5.66
C GLU A 116 4.53 -20.63 6.35
N PRO A 117 4.03 -21.88 6.41
CA PRO A 117 4.75 -22.98 7.01
C PRO A 117 5.97 -23.37 6.17
N CYS A 118 7.11 -23.61 6.83
CA CYS A 118 8.30 -24.16 6.21
C CYS A 118 8.04 -25.58 5.66
N PRO A 119 8.38 -25.90 4.41
CA PRO A 119 8.18 -27.25 3.84
C PRO A 119 9.04 -28.32 4.54
N HIS A 120 10.16 -27.92 5.15
CA HIS A 120 11.12 -28.84 5.77
C HIS A 120 10.84 -29.14 7.25
N CYS A 121 10.35 -28.14 8.01
CA CYS A 121 10.16 -28.29 9.46
C CYS A 121 8.78 -27.89 9.98
N GLY A 122 7.90 -27.34 9.14
CA GLY A 122 6.54 -26.95 9.50
C GLY A 122 6.41 -25.66 10.32
N THR A 123 7.51 -25.01 10.71
CA THR A 123 7.45 -23.72 11.43
C THR A 123 6.92 -22.63 10.51
N SER A 124 5.92 -21.87 10.95
CA SER A 124 5.38 -20.72 10.20
C SER A 124 6.24 -19.47 10.39
N PHE A 125 6.64 -18.83 9.30
CA PHE A 125 7.47 -17.64 9.30
C PHE A 125 7.14 -16.74 8.08
N PRO A 126 7.51 -15.44 8.09
CA PRO A 126 7.18 -14.53 7.00
C PRO A 126 7.67 -15.04 5.64
N ALA A 127 6.85 -14.94 4.61
CA ALA A 127 7.22 -15.37 3.25
C ALA A 127 8.36 -14.54 2.64
N THR A 128 8.62 -13.34 3.16
CA THR A 128 9.74 -12.47 2.76
C THR A 128 11.10 -13.01 3.20
N GLU A 129 11.13 -13.93 4.16
CA GLU A 129 12.36 -14.57 4.60
C GLU A 129 12.64 -15.79 3.71
N GLU A 130 13.76 -15.79 3.00
CA GLU A 130 14.15 -16.89 2.10
C GLU A 130 14.61 -18.13 2.87
N VAL A 131 15.20 -17.92 4.05
CA VAL A 131 15.80 -18.97 4.89
C VAL A 131 14.97 -19.15 6.16
N CYS A 132 14.59 -20.39 6.46
CA CYS A 132 13.82 -20.70 7.66
C CYS A 132 14.68 -20.46 8.92
N PRO A 133 14.24 -19.62 9.88
CA PRO A 133 14.99 -19.36 11.11
C PRO A 133 15.04 -20.56 12.07
N CYS A 134 14.21 -21.59 11.84
CA CYS A 134 14.15 -22.79 12.67
C CYS A 134 15.09 -23.90 12.17
N CYS A 135 15.08 -24.20 10.87
CA CYS A 135 15.87 -25.30 10.30
C CYS A 135 17.03 -24.87 9.42
N GLY A 136 17.14 -23.58 9.07
CA GLY A 136 18.22 -23.01 8.27
C GLY A 136 18.19 -23.34 6.77
N ARG A 137 17.16 -24.03 6.28
CA ARG A 137 16.99 -24.35 4.84
C ARG A 137 16.21 -23.26 4.13
N SER A 138 16.49 -23.08 2.84
CA SER A 138 15.69 -22.21 1.99
C SER A 138 14.38 -22.88 1.58
N ARG A 139 13.43 -22.08 1.04
CA ARG A 139 12.14 -22.59 0.56
C ARG A 139 12.26 -23.43 -0.72
N ASP A 140 13.26 -23.14 -1.55
CA ASP A 140 13.44 -23.73 -2.89
C ASP A 140 14.50 -24.86 -2.94
N GLU A 141 15.15 -25.16 -1.80
CA GLU A 141 16.05 -26.31 -1.67
C GLU A 141 15.25 -27.63 -1.64
N GLU A 142 15.41 -28.46 -2.68
CA GLU A 142 14.94 -29.87 -2.74
C GLU A 142 15.69 -30.80 -1.75
#